data_AF-G2GCQ3-F1
#
_entry.id   AF-G2GCQ3-F1
#
_cell.length_a   1.000
_cell.length_b   1.000
_cell.length_c   1.000
_cell.angle_alpha   90.00
_cell.angle_beta   90.00
_cell.angle_gamma   90.00
#
_symmetry.space_group_name_H-M   'P 1'
#
loop_
_entity.id
_entity.type
_entity.pdbx_description
1 polymer ?
#
loop_
_entity_poly.entity_id
_entity_poly.type
_entity_poly.pdbx_seq_one_letter_code
_entity_poly.pdbx_strand_id
1 'polypeptide(L)'
;MITKPVPALLCTPTGHGPTNRPTPELAQALELREATASNARSTVTFQTAVSDAKDLARQFGRSVTEDDFMNLDRFEVIMRLATTGGVSSR
;
A
#
# COMPACT_ATOMS: atom_id res chain seq x y z
N MET A 1 34.07 60.22 -15.72
CA MET A 1 34.01 58.79 -16.10
C MET A 1 34.18 57.95 -14.85
N ILE A 2 33.11 57.36 -14.32
CA ILE A 2 33.18 56.41 -13.20
C ILE A 2 32.25 55.25 -13.53
N THR A 3 32.81 54.13 -13.97
CA THR A 3 32.11 52.86 -14.21
C THR A 3 32.07 52.09 -12.89
N LYS A 4 30.88 51.90 -12.31
CA LYS A 4 30.67 50.97 -11.18
C LYS A 4 30.43 49.55 -11.73
N PRO A 5 30.97 48.48 -11.12
CA PRO A 5 30.70 47.12 -11.55
C PRO A 5 29.33 46.64 -11.02
N VAL A 6 28.61 45.91 -11.87
CA VAL A 6 27.35 45.21 -11.54
C VAL A 6 27.70 43.86 -10.90
N PRO A 7 27.08 43.44 -9.78
CA PRO A 7 27.37 42.15 -9.18
C PRO A 7 26.76 41.01 -10.02
N ALA A 8 27.59 40.03 -10.37
CA ALA A 8 27.13 38.78 -10.97
C ALA A 8 26.28 38.02 -9.94
N LEU A 9 24.97 37.96 -10.19
CA LEU A 9 24.06 37.04 -9.52
C LEU A 9 24.50 35.61 -9.84
N LEU A 10 25.18 34.96 -8.89
CA LEU A 10 25.34 33.52 -8.89
C LEU A 10 23.95 32.88 -8.78
N CYS A 11 23.44 32.36 -9.90
CA CYS A 11 22.38 31.35 -9.86
C CYS A 11 22.93 30.12 -9.14
N THR A 12 22.54 29.91 -7.89
CA THR A 12 22.70 28.62 -7.24
C THR A 12 21.68 27.65 -7.86
N PRO A 13 22.10 26.46 -8.35
CA PRO A 13 21.14 25.45 -8.76
C PRO A 13 20.47 24.92 -7.49
N THR A 14 19.23 25.31 -7.25
CA THR A 14 18.35 24.64 -6.29
C THR A 14 18.19 23.20 -6.76
N GLY A 15 18.92 22.28 -6.13
CA GLY A 15 18.79 20.85 -6.34
C GLY A 15 17.34 20.43 -6.19
N HIS A 16 16.69 20.16 -7.32
CA HIS A 16 15.48 19.36 -7.36
C HIS A 16 15.89 17.93 -7.00
N GLY A 17 15.82 17.59 -5.71
CA GLY A 17 15.79 16.20 -5.30
C GLY A 17 14.65 15.50 -6.07
N PRO A 18 14.82 14.22 -6.46
CA PRO A 18 13.78 13.50 -7.16
C PRO A 18 12.53 13.52 -6.28
N THR A 19 11.54 14.32 -6.70
CA THR A 19 10.22 14.34 -6.07
C THR A 19 9.61 13.00 -6.44
N ASN A 20 9.65 12.04 -5.51
CA ASN A 20 9.14 10.69 -5.67
C ASN A 20 7.61 10.67 -5.68
N ARG A 21 6.99 11.53 -6.51
CA ARG A 21 5.57 11.47 -6.79
C ARG A 21 5.35 10.20 -7.60
N PRO A 22 4.50 9.27 -7.12
CA PRO A 22 4.10 8.15 -7.95
C PRO A 22 3.52 8.69 -9.25
N THR A 23 3.89 8.08 -10.37
CA THR A 23 3.26 8.37 -11.66
C THR A 23 1.74 8.18 -11.54
N PRO A 24 0.92 8.97 -12.25
CA PRO A 24 -0.53 8.96 -12.09
C PRO A 24 -1.16 7.57 -12.32
N GLU A 25 -0.54 6.74 -13.16
CA GLU A 25 -0.94 5.34 -13.38
C GLU A 25 -0.79 4.46 -12.12
N LEU A 26 0.30 4.64 -11.36
CA LEU A 26 0.52 3.91 -10.11
C LEU A 26 -0.48 4.34 -9.03
N ALA A 27 -0.83 5.63 -8.98
CA ALA A 27 -1.84 6.15 -8.06
C ALA A 27 -3.22 5.52 -8.35
N GLN A 28 -3.61 5.45 -9.63
CA GLN A 28 -4.86 4.78 -10.04
C GLN A 28 -4.87 3.28 -9.70
N ALA A 29 -3.73 2.60 -9.90
CA ALA A 29 -3.61 1.19 -9.54
C ALA A 29 -3.79 0.96 -8.03
N LEU A 30 -3.28 1.86 -7.19
CA LEU A 30 -3.45 1.81 -5.74
C LEU A 30 -4.91 2.04 -5.33
N GLU A 31 -5.56 3.07 -5.87
CA GLU A 31 -6.96 3.37 -5.59
C GLU A 31 -7.88 2.21 -6.00
N LEU A 32 -7.64 1.62 -7.18
CA LEU A 32 -8.41 0.47 -7.64
C LEU A 32 -8.19 -0.75 -6.75
N ARG A 33 -6.95 -0.97 -6.29
CA ARG A 33 -6.63 -2.07 -5.35
C ARG A 33 -7.37 -1.89 -4.03
N GLU A 34 -7.37 -0.70 -3.46
CA GLU A 34 -8.09 -0.39 -2.23
C GLU A 34 -9.60 -0.54 -2.38
N ALA A 35 -10.15 -0.04 -3.49
CA ALA A 35 -11.57 -0.18 -3.80
C ALA A 35 -11.98 -1.66 -3.95
N THR A 36 -11.13 -2.47 -4.57
CA THR A 36 -11.35 -3.92 -4.71
C THR A 36 -11.32 -4.62 -3.36
N ALA A 37 -10.30 -4.34 -2.54
CA ALA A 37 -10.16 -4.94 -1.22
C ALA A 37 -11.33 -4.59 -0.28
N SER A 38 -11.81 -3.34 -0.33
CA SER A 38 -12.93 -2.87 0.48
C SER A 38 -14.27 -3.53 0.10
N ASN A 39 -14.50 -3.71 -1.21
CA ASN A 39 -15.76 -4.28 -1.70
C ASN A 39 -15.79 -5.82 -1.72
N ALA A 40 -14.63 -6.47 -1.64
CA ALA A 40 -14.54 -7.92 -1.57
C ALA A 40 -15.20 -8.46 -0.30
N ARG A 41 -16.36 -9.10 -0.49
CA ARG A 41 -17.13 -9.73 0.58
C ARG A 41 -16.55 -11.07 1.03
N SER A 42 -15.90 -11.78 0.11
CA SER A 42 -15.19 -13.03 0.39
C SER A 42 -13.75 -12.91 -0.08
N THR A 43 -12.82 -13.39 0.73
CA THR A 43 -11.38 -13.33 0.47
C THR A 43 -10.75 -14.67 0.81
N VAL A 44 -9.90 -15.16 -0.08
CA VAL A 44 -9.08 -16.37 0.12
C VAL A 44 -7.62 -15.95 0.07
N THR A 45 -6.88 -16.32 1.10
CA THR A 45 -5.49 -15.92 1.28
C THR A 45 -4.62 -17.15 1.47
N PHE A 46 -3.57 -17.26 0.67
CA PHE A 46 -2.48 -18.24 0.81
C PHE A 46 -1.35 -17.62 1.63
N GLN A 47 -0.26 -18.36 1.87
CA GLN A 47 0.94 -17.79 2.49
C GLN A 47 1.38 -16.50 1.77
N THR A 48 1.60 -15.42 2.53
CA THR A 48 1.98 -14.11 1.98
C THR A 48 3.28 -13.58 2.60
N ALA A 49 3.80 -12.50 2.02
CA ALA A 49 4.92 -11.76 2.60
C ALA A 49 4.46 -10.88 3.80
N VAL A 50 5.41 -10.53 4.67
CA VAL A 50 5.19 -9.74 5.90
C VAL A 50 4.41 -8.44 5.65
N SER A 51 4.72 -7.73 4.56
CA SER A 51 4.04 -6.47 4.23
C SER A 51 2.54 -6.64 4.04
N ASP A 52 2.14 -7.75 3.43
CA ASP A 52 0.76 -8.02 3.06
C ASP A 52 0.01 -8.65 4.24
N ALA A 53 0.70 -9.48 5.04
CA ALA A 53 0.16 -10.13 6.24
C ALA A 53 -0.45 -9.11 7.22
N LYS A 54 0.19 -7.95 7.39
CA LYS A 54 -0.31 -6.86 8.25
C LYS A 54 -1.62 -6.24 7.76
N ASP A 55 -1.72 -5.98 6.46
CA ASP A 55 -2.92 -5.41 5.87
C ASP A 55 -4.07 -6.44 5.87
N LEU A 56 -3.74 -7.72 5.68
CA LEU A 56 -4.70 -8.83 5.74
C LEU A 56 -5.20 -9.07 7.17
N ALA A 57 -4.33 -9.08 8.18
CA ALA A 57 -4.73 -9.20 9.58
C ALA A 57 -5.73 -8.11 9.98
N ARG A 58 -5.51 -6.86 9.52
CA ARG A 58 -6.47 -5.76 9.73
C ARG A 58 -7.82 -6.01 9.05
N GLN A 59 -7.85 -6.61 7.87
CA GLN A 59 -9.09 -6.93 7.14
C GLN A 59 -9.85 -8.13 7.73
N PHE A 60 -9.14 -9.14 8.24
CA PHE A 60 -9.73 -10.35 8.81
C PHE A 60 -10.14 -10.16 10.28
N GLY A 61 -9.68 -9.12 10.96
CA GLY A 61 -10.08 -8.80 12.33
C GLY A 61 -9.17 -9.43 13.39
N ARG A 62 -9.64 -9.53 14.64
CA ARG A 62 -8.77 -9.94 15.78
C ARG A 62 -8.52 -11.45 15.85
N SER A 63 -9.25 -12.25 15.08
CA SER A 63 -9.19 -13.70 15.14
C SER A 63 -8.04 -14.30 14.34
N VAL A 64 -7.37 -13.49 13.52
CA VAL A 64 -6.23 -13.90 12.69
C VAL A 64 -5.13 -12.85 12.82
N THR A 65 -3.92 -13.30 13.06
CA THR A 65 -2.72 -12.49 13.24
C THR A 65 -1.84 -12.50 12.00
N GLU A 66 -0.84 -11.62 11.96
CA GLU A 66 0.17 -11.60 10.89
C GLU A 66 0.92 -12.94 10.81
N ASP A 67 1.21 -13.55 11.97
CA ASP A 67 1.91 -14.83 12.06
C ASP A 67 1.11 -15.96 11.43
N ASP A 68 -0.23 -15.95 11.54
CA ASP A 68 -1.07 -16.98 10.92
C ASP A 68 -0.95 -16.96 9.39
N PHE A 69 -0.86 -15.79 8.76
CA PHE A 69 -0.69 -15.67 7.31
C PHE A 69 0.71 -16.07 6.84
N MET A 70 1.73 -15.85 7.67
CA MET A 70 3.11 -16.18 7.33
C MET A 70 3.43 -17.67 7.49
N ASN A 71 2.72 -18.36 8.38
CA ASN A 71 2.95 -19.77 8.70
C ASN A 71 2.01 -20.75 7.98
N LEU A 72 1.27 -20.30 6.95
CA LEU A 72 0.48 -21.20 6.11
C LEU A 72 1.39 -22.13 5.31
N ASP A 73 1.13 -23.44 5.44
CA ASP A 73 1.82 -24.46 4.66
C ASP A 73 1.27 -24.58 3.24
N ARG A 74 1.90 -25.43 2.42
CA ARG A 74 1.41 -25.71 1.07
C ARG A 74 -0.04 -26.20 1.11
N PHE A 75 -0.87 -25.57 0.28
CA PHE A 75 -2.31 -25.83 0.15
C PHE A 75 -3.16 -25.40 1.36
N GLU A 76 -2.57 -24.73 2.34
CA GLU A 76 -3.34 -24.09 3.41
C GLU A 76 -3.78 -22.69 3.00
N VAL A 77 -4.98 -22.32 3.47
CA VAL A 77 -5.58 -21.03 3.20
C VAL A 77 -6.33 -20.52 4.42
N ILE A 78 -6.36 -19.20 4.57
CA ILE A 78 -7.24 -18.49 5.49
C ILE A 78 -8.33 -17.83 4.65
N MET A 79 -9.58 -18.04 5.03
CA MET A 79 -10.73 -17.54 4.29
C MET A 79 -11.65 -16.70 5.16
N ARG A 80 -12.05 -15.56 4.59
CA ARG A 80 -13.15 -14.74 5.07
C ARG A 80 -14.28 -14.94 4.09
N LEU A 81 -15.35 -15.58 4.52
CA LEU A 81 -16.45 -15.98 3.64
C LEU A 81 -17.72 -15.21 4.00
N ALA A 82 -18.33 -14.58 3.01
CA ALA A 82 -19.68 -14.06 3.11
C ALA A 82 -20.69 -15.20 2.98
N THR A 83 -21.55 -15.32 3.98
CA THR A 83 -22.68 -16.24 4.07
C THR A 83 -23.99 -15.44 4.06
N THR A 84 -25.13 -16.13 3.99
CA THR A 84 -26.46 -15.49 4.08
C THR A 84 -26.66 -14.69 5.37
N GLY A 85 -26.00 -15.08 6.47
CA GLY A 85 -26.12 -14.42 7.78
C GLY A 85 -25.05 -13.36 8.08
N GLY A 86 -24.04 -13.19 7.23
CA GLY A 86 -22.92 -12.28 7.48
C GLY A 86 -21.57 -12.85 7.04
N VAL A 87 -20.47 -12.20 7.47
CA VAL A 87 -19.10 -12.57 7.09
C VAL A 87 -18.40 -13.28 8.25
N SER A 88 -17.65 -14.36 7.96
CA SER A 88 -17.12 -15.34 8.92
C SER A 88 -16.06 -14.86 9.93
N SER A 89 -15.70 -13.58 9.95
CA SER A 89 -14.51 -13.08 10.68
C SER A 89 -14.83 -11.94 11.64
N ARG A 90 -16.02 -11.98 12.27
CA ARG A 90 -16.49 -10.87 13.11
C ARG A 90 -15.89 -10.87 14.51
#